data_AF-A4WLB5-F1
#
_entry.id   AF-A4WLB5-F1
#
_cell.length_a   1.000
_cell.length_b   1.000
_cell.length_c   1.000
_cell.angle_alpha   90.00
_cell.angle_beta   90.00
_cell.angle_gamma   90.00
#
_symmetry.space_group_name_H-M   'P 1'
#
loop_
_entity.id
_entity.type
_entity.pdbx_description
1 polymer ?
#
loop_
_entity_poly.entity_id
_entity_poly.type
_entity_poly.pdbx_seq_one_letter_code
_entity_poly.pdbx_strand_id
1 'polypeptide(L)'
;MEVAVPKAVVDELMKRGLDPEAAIIEALAKLAYLDPDTVAEARSELATKYLEEGRRLSDSDPVQASEKLHKAAEECVKALAIRLGLAEVLERVDKRGRWTVTDLEKAVAAISRQLGDWFMEAWDSANYLHVWGFHEAKLDAEAVKARLPYIEKMVKEGCRHPPR
;
A
#
# COMPACT_ATOMS: atom_id res chain seq x y z
N MET A 1 7.93 -21.78 8.24
CA MET A 1 8.47 -22.20 6.93
C MET A 1 8.78 -20.92 6.17
N GLU A 2 9.99 -20.77 5.64
CA GLU A 2 10.37 -19.62 4.82
C GLU A 2 10.19 -20.00 3.35
N VAL A 3 9.54 -19.14 2.55
CA VAL A 3 9.30 -19.37 1.12
C VAL A 3 10.20 -18.44 0.33
N ALA A 4 11.13 -19.00 -0.45
CA ALA A 4 12.01 -18.23 -1.31
C ALA A 4 11.43 -18.08 -2.72
N VAL A 5 11.39 -16.86 -3.23
CA VAL A 5 11.00 -16.57 -4.62
C VAL A 5 12.26 -16.52 -5.49
N PRO A 6 12.42 -17.39 -6.52
CA PRO A 6 13.60 -17.37 -7.37
C PRO A 6 13.77 -16.05 -8.12
N LYS A 7 15.00 -15.53 -8.19
CA LYS A 7 15.32 -14.26 -8.87
C LYS A 7 14.80 -14.20 -10.32
N ALA A 8 14.88 -15.30 -11.06
CA ALA A 8 14.39 -15.36 -12.43
C ALA A 8 12.89 -15.01 -12.55
N VAL A 9 12.08 -15.38 -11.55
CA VAL A 9 10.66 -15.03 -11.49
C VAL A 9 10.48 -13.54 -11.19
N VAL A 10 11.21 -13.02 -10.21
CA VAL A 10 11.18 -11.60 -9.83
C VAL A 10 11.57 -10.71 -11.02
N ASP A 11 12.66 -11.03 -11.71
CA ASP A 11 13.15 -10.28 -12.87
C ASP A 11 12.12 -10.26 -14.02
N GLU A 12 11.43 -11.38 -14.26
CA GLU A 12 10.40 -11.47 -15.30
C GLU A 12 9.14 -10.67 -14.95
N LEU A 13 8.72 -10.67 -13.67
CA LEU A 13 7.61 -9.84 -13.20
C LEU A 13 7.93 -8.36 -13.36
N MET A 14 9.14 -7.94 -12.97
CA MET A 14 9.59 -6.56 -13.13
C MET A 14 9.65 -6.12 -14.59
N LYS A 15 10.15 -6.96 -15.51
CA LYS A 15 10.14 -6.67 -16.97
C LYS A 15 8.73 -6.43 -17.53
N ARG A 16 7.72 -7.07 -16.93
CA ARG A 16 6.30 -6.90 -17.29
C ARG A 16 5.64 -5.72 -16.57
N GLY A 17 6.39 -4.98 -15.75
CA GLY A 17 5.87 -3.88 -14.93
C GLY A 17 4.87 -4.35 -13.88
N LEU A 18 5.13 -5.53 -13.28
CA LEU A 18 4.37 -6.08 -12.17
C LEU A 18 5.20 -5.99 -10.90
N ASP A 19 4.58 -5.51 -9.82
CA ASP A 19 5.16 -5.59 -8.48
C ASP A 19 5.16 -7.06 -8.01
N PRO A 20 6.34 -7.64 -7.68
CA PRO A 20 6.43 -9.06 -7.33
C PRO A 20 5.62 -9.46 -6.09
N GLU A 21 5.63 -8.66 -5.03
CA GLU A 21 4.90 -8.98 -3.80
C GLU A 21 3.39 -8.95 -4.04
N ALA A 22 2.89 -7.92 -4.72
CA ALA A 22 1.50 -7.83 -5.10
C ALA A 22 1.09 -8.98 -6.02
N ALA A 23 1.90 -9.33 -7.02
CA ALA A 23 1.60 -10.43 -7.94
C ALA A 23 1.53 -11.78 -7.23
N ILE A 24 2.41 -12.03 -6.25
CA ILE A 24 2.40 -13.27 -5.45
C ILE A 24 1.14 -13.35 -4.61
N ILE A 25 0.76 -12.27 -3.92
CA ILE A 25 -0.48 -12.25 -3.12
C ILE A 25 -1.69 -12.54 -3.99
N GLU A 26 -1.83 -11.85 -5.12
CA GLU A 26 -2.96 -12.04 -6.05
C GLU A 26 -2.99 -13.47 -6.61
N ALA A 27 -1.83 -14.02 -6.98
CA ALA A 27 -1.75 -15.39 -7.51
C ALA A 27 -2.12 -16.44 -6.45
N LEU A 28 -1.62 -16.30 -5.22
CA LEU A 28 -1.93 -17.21 -4.12
C LEU A 28 -3.38 -17.11 -3.68
N ALA A 29 -3.92 -15.89 -3.60
CA ALA A 29 -5.33 -15.64 -3.29
C ALA A 29 -6.25 -16.35 -4.29
N LYS A 30 -5.96 -16.22 -5.59
CA LYS A 30 -6.70 -16.89 -6.67
C LYS A 30 -6.52 -18.41 -6.62
N LEU A 31 -5.30 -18.89 -6.44
CA LEU A 31 -4.98 -20.32 -6.42
C LEU A 31 -5.70 -21.06 -5.29
N ALA A 32 -5.71 -20.47 -4.10
CA ALA A 32 -6.28 -21.07 -2.90
C ALA A 32 -7.75 -20.68 -2.66
N TYR A 33 -8.35 -19.87 -3.54
CA TYR A 33 -9.70 -19.32 -3.38
C TYR A 33 -9.88 -18.67 -2.00
N LEU A 34 -8.89 -17.88 -1.58
CA LEU A 34 -8.93 -17.19 -0.30
C LEU A 34 -10.12 -16.25 -0.25
N ASP A 35 -10.81 -16.21 0.89
CA ASP A 35 -11.87 -15.24 1.09
C ASP A 35 -11.30 -13.80 1.11
N PRO A 36 -12.10 -12.80 0.71
CA PRO A 36 -11.64 -11.41 0.65
C PRO A 36 -11.08 -10.87 1.97
N ASP A 37 -11.61 -11.31 3.12
CA ASP A 37 -11.15 -10.83 4.43
C ASP A 37 -9.73 -11.32 4.73
N THR A 38 -9.42 -12.58 4.41
CA THR A 38 -8.06 -13.13 4.49
C THR A 38 -7.08 -12.35 3.60
N VAL A 39 -7.47 -12.00 2.37
CA VAL A 39 -6.63 -11.21 1.46
C VAL A 39 -6.42 -9.80 2.00
N ALA A 40 -7.47 -9.18 2.53
CA ALA A 40 -7.37 -7.86 3.15
C ALA A 40 -6.50 -7.86 4.40
N GLU A 41 -6.56 -8.90 5.24
CA GLU A 41 -5.69 -9.05 6.40
C GLU A 41 -4.22 -9.18 5.98
N ALA A 42 -3.91 -10.01 4.98
CA ALA A 42 -2.54 -10.14 4.46
C ALA A 42 -1.98 -8.78 3.96
N ARG A 43 -2.82 -7.96 3.31
CA ARG A 43 -2.41 -6.61 2.89
C ARG A 43 -2.25 -5.65 4.08
N SER A 44 -3.10 -5.73 5.10
CA SER A 44 -2.95 -4.98 6.35
C SER A 44 -1.66 -5.34 7.11
N GLU A 45 -1.24 -6.62 7.08
CA GLU A 45 0.04 -7.07 7.62
C GLU A 45 1.22 -6.44 6.87
N LEU A 46 1.19 -6.45 5.52
CA LEU A 46 2.19 -5.75 4.71
C LEU A 46 2.23 -4.25 4.98
N ALA A 47 1.07 -3.60 5.09
CA ALA A 47 0.98 -2.18 5.42
C ALA A 47 1.67 -1.87 6.76
N THR A 48 1.46 -2.72 7.77
CA THR A 48 2.11 -2.61 9.08
C THR A 48 3.62 -2.79 8.96
N LYS A 49 4.07 -3.85 8.28
CA LYS A 49 5.49 -4.15 8.06
C LYS A 49 6.21 -2.96 7.39
N TYR A 50 5.60 -2.40 6.34
CA TYR A 50 6.15 -1.27 5.62
C TYR A 50 6.19 0.02 6.42
N LEU A 51 5.17 0.27 7.25
CA LEU A 51 5.19 1.41 8.18
C LEU A 51 6.36 1.29 9.17
N GLU A 52 6.61 0.11 9.72
CA GLU A 52 7.72 -0.13 10.64
C GLU A 52 9.09 0.01 9.96
N GLU A 53 9.24 -0.52 8.74
CA GLU A 53 10.45 -0.34 7.92
C GLU A 53 10.70 1.15 7.63
N GLY A 54 9.68 1.87 7.16
CA GLY A 54 9.77 3.31 6.89
C GLY A 54 10.14 4.12 8.12
N ARG A 55 9.58 3.79 9.29
CA ARG A 55 9.95 4.43 10.56
C ARG A 55 11.42 4.20 10.92
N ARG A 56 11.91 2.96 10.83
CA ARG A 56 13.32 2.63 11.13
C ARG A 56 14.31 3.34 10.22
N LEU A 57 13.92 3.55 8.96
CA LEU A 57 14.76 4.21 7.94
C LEU A 57 14.67 5.73 7.99
N SER A 58 13.66 6.31 8.65
CA SER A 58 13.38 7.75 8.59
C SER A 58 14.54 8.66 9.02
N ASP A 59 15.44 8.17 9.87
CA ASP A 59 16.65 8.88 10.33
C ASP A 59 17.88 8.64 9.44
N SER A 60 17.97 7.47 8.80
CA SER A 60 19.22 6.98 8.19
C SER A 60 19.18 6.95 6.66
N ASP A 61 18.00 6.72 6.08
CA ASP A 61 17.77 6.68 4.64
C ASP A 61 16.38 7.26 4.30
N PRO A 62 16.27 8.59 4.17
CA PRO A 62 15.00 9.27 3.87
C PRO A 62 14.38 8.85 2.53
N VAL A 63 15.19 8.44 1.55
CA VAL A 63 14.73 8.01 0.23
C VAL A 63 14.00 6.68 0.36
N GLN A 64 14.63 5.69 1.01
CA GLN A 64 14.00 4.40 1.23
C GLN A 64 12.86 4.48 2.25
N ALA A 65 12.98 5.32 3.28
CA ALA A 65 11.88 5.57 4.20
C ALA A 65 10.63 6.08 3.45
N SER A 66 10.81 7.01 2.52
CA SER A 66 9.72 7.55 1.71
C SER A 66 9.03 6.48 0.85
N GLU A 67 9.79 5.59 0.23
CA GLU A 67 9.24 4.46 -0.54
C GLU A 67 8.41 3.53 0.37
N LYS A 68 8.96 3.15 1.52
CA LYS A 68 8.31 2.22 2.45
C LYS A 68 7.04 2.82 3.04
N LEU A 69 7.04 4.10 3.39
CA LEU A 69 5.85 4.78 3.90
C LEU A 69 4.76 4.90 2.82
N HIS A 70 5.12 5.13 1.55
CA HIS A 70 4.15 5.08 0.46
C HIS A 70 3.55 3.67 0.28
N LYS A 71 4.39 2.62 0.28
CA LYS A 71 3.92 1.23 0.19
C LYS A 71 3.00 0.85 1.36
N ALA A 72 3.26 1.37 2.55
CA ALA A 72 2.37 1.18 3.70
C ALA A 72 0.97 1.77 3.44
N ALA A 73 0.91 2.99 2.90
CA ALA A 73 -0.35 3.62 2.52
C ALA A 73 -1.05 2.87 1.37
N GLU A 74 -0.31 2.45 0.34
CA GLU A 74 -0.85 1.71 -0.80
C GLU A 74 -1.49 0.38 -0.37
N GLU A 75 -0.79 -0.43 0.42
CA GLU A 75 -1.34 -1.69 0.93
C GLU A 75 -2.54 -1.47 1.84
N CYS A 76 -2.55 -0.36 2.59
CA CYS A 76 -3.70 0.01 3.40
C CYS A 76 -4.93 0.36 2.53
N VAL A 77 -4.76 1.16 1.48
CA VAL A 77 -5.83 1.48 0.53
C VAL A 77 -6.39 0.20 -0.12
N LYS A 78 -5.53 -0.74 -0.53
CA LYS A 78 -5.95 -2.02 -1.12
C LYS A 78 -6.74 -2.87 -0.12
N ALA A 79 -6.26 -2.99 1.12
CA ALA A 79 -6.95 -3.74 2.17
C ALA A 79 -8.35 -3.17 2.45
N LEU A 80 -8.46 -1.85 2.57
CA LEU A 80 -9.75 -1.18 2.78
C LEU A 80 -10.69 -1.29 1.58
N ALA A 81 -10.16 -1.19 0.36
CA ALA A 81 -10.98 -1.37 -0.83
C ALA A 81 -11.63 -2.75 -0.89
N ILE A 82 -10.92 -3.79 -0.43
CA ILE A 82 -11.43 -5.15 -0.33
C ILE A 82 -12.50 -5.24 0.79
N ARG A 83 -12.18 -4.79 2.02
CA ARG A 83 -13.10 -4.87 3.17
C ARG A 83 -14.40 -4.09 2.98
N LEU A 84 -14.30 -2.92 2.36
CA LEU A 84 -15.47 -2.08 2.06
C LEU A 84 -16.19 -2.51 0.79
N GLY A 85 -15.73 -3.57 0.12
CA GLY A 85 -16.37 -4.13 -1.06
C GLY A 85 -16.51 -3.12 -2.21
N LEU A 86 -15.45 -2.36 -2.51
CA LEU A 86 -15.47 -1.32 -3.55
C LEU A 86 -15.53 -1.92 -4.97
N ALA A 87 -16.67 -2.52 -5.33
CA ALA A 87 -16.85 -3.37 -6.51
C ALA A 87 -16.36 -2.73 -7.82
N GLU A 88 -16.65 -1.45 -8.05
CA GLU A 88 -16.20 -0.75 -9.28
C GLU A 88 -14.66 -0.76 -9.42
N VAL A 89 -13.94 -0.57 -8.31
CA VAL A 89 -12.47 -0.57 -8.29
C VAL A 89 -11.97 -2.01 -8.41
N LEU A 90 -12.50 -2.93 -7.59
CA LEU A 90 -12.05 -4.32 -7.54
C LEU A 90 -12.25 -5.04 -8.87
N GLU A 91 -13.38 -4.83 -9.57
CA GLU A 91 -13.62 -5.42 -10.89
C GLU A 91 -12.64 -4.92 -11.96
N ARG A 92 -12.26 -3.64 -11.92
CA ARG A 92 -11.26 -3.08 -12.86
C ARG A 92 -9.89 -3.68 -12.62
N VAL A 93 -9.51 -3.78 -11.34
CA VAL A 93 -8.25 -4.37 -10.90
C VAL A 93 -8.19 -5.83 -11.32
N ASP A 94 -9.25 -6.62 -11.08
CA ASP A 94 -9.28 -8.04 -11.41
C ASP A 94 -9.19 -8.29 -12.91
N LYS A 95 -9.99 -7.57 -13.72
CA LYS A 95 -9.94 -7.67 -15.20
C LYS A 95 -8.56 -7.35 -15.77
N ARG A 96 -7.84 -6.39 -15.16
CA ARG A 96 -6.51 -5.96 -15.62
C ARG A 96 -5.38 -6.78 -14.98
N GLY A 97 -5.63 -7.45 -13.87
CA GLY A 97 -4.65 -8.24 -13.11
C GLY A 97 -3.61 -7.42 -12.32
N ARG A 98 -3.80 -6.10 -12.19
CA ARG A 98 -2.92 -5.22 -11.38
C ARG A 98 -3.63 -3.95 -10.96
N TRP A 99 -3.18 -3.36 -9.86
CA TRP A 99 -3.57 -2.00 -9.43
C TRP A 99 -2.87 -0.93 -10.26
N THR A 100 -3.50 0.23 -10.43
CA THR A 100 -2.83 1.44 -10.93
C THR A 100 -3.12 2.61 -10.00
N VAL A 101 -2.33 3.68 -10.14
CA VAL A 101 -2.55 4.94 -9.41
C VAL A 101 -3.99 5.42 -9.56
N THR A 102 -4.59 5.34 -10.76
CA THR A 102 -5.99 5.74 -10.97
C THR A 102 -6.99 4.94 -10.12
N ASP A 103 -6.73 3.66 -9.87
CA ASP A 103 -7.60 2.84 -9.02
C ASP A 103 -7.39 3.13 -7.55
N LEU A 104 -6.15 3.41 -7.14
CA LEU A 104 -5.82 3.85 -5.79
C LEU A 104 -6.50 5.20 -5.48
N GLU A 105 -6.40 6.18 -6.38
CA GLU A 105 -7.08 7.48 -6.25
C GLU A 105 -8.60 7.32 -6.09
N LYS A 106 -9.22 6.45 -6.89
CA LYS A 106 -10.65 6.14 -6.77
C LYS A 106 -11.01 5.47 -5.46
N ALA A 107 -10.19 4.50 -5.02
CA ALA A 107 -10.38 3.82 -3.75
C ALA A 107 -10.26 4.81 -2.58
N VAL A 108 -9.22 5.66 -2.57
CA VAL A 108 -9.01 6.71 -1.57
C VAL A 108 -10.21 7.64 -1.50
N ALA A 109 -10.71 8.12 -2.63
CA ALA A 109 -11.89 9.00 -2.65
C ALA A 109 -13.17 8.30 -2.14
N ALA A 110 -13.30 6.98 -2.33
CA ALA A 110 -14.42 6.22 -1.79
C ALA A 110 -14.27 5.94 -0.29
N ILE A 111 -13.05 5.64 0.16
CA ILE A 111 -12.72 5.39 1.56
C ILE A 111 -12.86 6.68 2.38
N SER A 112 -12.40 7.82 1.86
CA SER A 112 -12.49 9.11 2.56
C SER A 112 -13.93 9.54 2.81
N ARG A 113 -14.87 9.20 1.92
CA ARG A 113 -16.32 9.41 2.16
C ARG A 113 -16.85 8.63 3.37
N GLN A 114 -16.20 7.54 3.75
CA GLN A 114 -16.62 6.69 4.88
C GLN A 114 -15.83 7.01 6.16
N LEU A 115 -14.52 7.23 6.04
CA LEU A 115 -13.63 7.44 7.19
C LEU A 115 -13.39 8.91 7.52
N GLY A 116 -13.65 9.83 6.58
CA GLY A 116 -13.41 11.26 6.68
C GLY A 116 -12.22 11.73 5.84
N ASP A 117 -12.16 13.05 5.61
CA ASP A 117 -11.18 13.71 4.73
C ASP A 117 -9.73 13.51 5.16
N TRP A 118 -9.47 13.24 6.44
CA TRP A 118 -8.14 12.92 6.96
C TRP A 118 -7.48 11.73 6.23
N PHE A 119 -8.28 10.80 5.68
CA PHE A 119 -7.75 9.67 4.92
C PHE A 119 -7.16 10.13 3.57
N MET A 120 -7.79 11.13 2.94
CA MET A 120 -7.26 11.76 1.73
C MET A 120 -6.00 12.57 2.03
N GLU A 121 -5.97 13.32 3.13
CA GLU A 121 -4.77 14.05 3.56
C GLU A 121 -3.58 13.11 3.84
N ALA A 122 -3.85 11.92 4.40
CA ALA A 122 -2.82 10.90 4.59
C ALA A 122 -2.32 10.31 3.28
N TRP A 123 -3.22 10.06 2.33
CA TRP A 123 -2.84 9.64 0.98
C TRP A 123 -2.00 10.69 0.24
N ASP A 124 -2.39 11.97 0.31
CA ASP A 124 -1.63 13.07 -0.29
C ASP A 124 -0.23 13.18 0.32
N SER A 125 -0.12 12.99 1.64
CA SER A 125 1.17 12.91 2.34
C SER A 125 2.01 11.73 1.83
N ALA A 126 1.39 10.57 1.59
CA ALA A 126 2.06 9.39 1.03
C ALA A 126 2.54 9.62 -0.40
N ASN A 127 1.72 10.24 -1.25
CA ASN A 127 2.08 10.59 -2.63
C ASN A 127 3.21 11.63 -2.67
N TYR A 128 3.19 12.60 -1.76
CA TYR A 128 4.28 13.56 -1.64
C TYR A 128 5.60 12.87 -1.28
N LEU A 129 5.58 11.91 -0.33
CA LEU A 129 6.74 11.08 -0.02
C LEU A 129 7.20 10.28 -1.25
N HIS A 130 6.28 9.67 -1.99
CA HIS A 130 6.63 8.86 -3.16
C HIS A 130 7.30 9.68 -4.26
N VAL A 131 6.73 10.83 -4.61
CA VAL A 131 7.27 11.68 -5.67
C VAL A 131 8.53 12.39 -5.19
N TRP A 132 8.44 13.18 -4.13
CA TRP A 132 9.53 14.07 -3.74
C TRP A 132 10.60 13.38 -2.90
N GLY A 133 10.22 12.36 -2.14
CA GLY A 133 11.14 11.61 -1.28
C GLY A 133 11.82 10.46 -2.01
N PHE A 134 11.06 9.61 -2.69
CA PHE A 134 11.62 8.43 -3.37
C PHE A 134 12.11 8.73 -4.79
N HIS A 135 11.24 9.20 -5.68
CA HIS A 135 11.63 9.40 -7.09
C HIS A 135 12.59 10.57 -7.29
N GLU A 136 12.36 11.68 -6.60
CA GLU A 136 13.18 12.89 -6.77
C GLU A 136 14.31 13.02 -5.74
N ALA A 137 14.27 12.25 -4.64
CA ALA A 137 15.26 12.29 -3.56
C ALA A 137 15.54 13.70 -2.98
N LYS A 138 14.49 14.52 -2.83
CA LYS A 138 14.57 15.93 -2.38
C LYS A 138 14.15 16.15 -0.93
N LEU A 139 13.69 15.11 -0.22
CA LEU A 139 13.27 15.23 1.18
C LEU A 139 14.38 14.75 2.11
N ASP A 140 14.63 15.54 3.15
CA ASP A 140 15.48 15.14 4.27
C ASP A 140 14.69 14.34 5.33
N ALA A 141 15.41 13.85 6.34
CA ALA A 141 14.82 13.06 7.42
C ALA A 141 13.68 13.80 8.14
N GLU A 142 13.83 15.10 8.38
CA GLU A 142 12.82 15.91 9.06
C GLU A 142 11.54 16.06 8.22
N ALA A 143 11.68 16.30 6.91
CA ALA A 143 10.54 16.36 5.99
C ALA A 143 9.79 15.03 5.88
N VAL A 144 10.50 13.90 5.96
CA VAL A 144 9.90 12.55 5.99
C VAL A 144 9.18 12.33 7.31
N LYS A 145 9.82 12.60 8.46
CA LYS A 145 9.22 12.45 9.79
C LYS A 145 7.99 13.32 9.99
N ALA A 146 7.96 14.52 9.42
CA ALA A 146 6.79 15.39 9.49
C ALA A 146 5.52 14.75 8.87
N ARG A 147 5.69 13.82 7.91
CA ARG A 147 4.59 13.11 7.24
C ARG A 147 4.29 11.74 7.83
N LEU A 148 5.23 11.17 8.57
CA LEU A 148 5.09 9.86 9.21
C LEU A 148 3.79 9.71 10.05
N PRO A 149 3.35 10.69 10.87
CA PRO A 149 2.13 10.56 11.66
C PRO A 149 0.85 10.34 10.82
N TYR A 150 0.79 10.90 9.61
CA TYR A 150 -0.36 10.73 8.72
C TYR A 150 -0.46 9.27 8.23
N ILE A 151 0.67 8.69 7.83
CA ILE A 151 0.74 7.30 7.37
C ILE A 151 0.49 6.35 8.54
N GLU A 152 1.03 6.67 9.71
CA GLU A 152 0.79 5.90 10.92
C GLU A 152 -0.69 5.86 11.29
N LYS A 153 -1.38 7.00 11.25
CA LYS A 153 -2.82 7.08 11.48
C LYS A 153 -3.59 6.25 10.46
N MET A 154 -3.28 6.38 9.18
CA MET A 154 -3.91 5.63 8.09
C MET A 154 -3.84 4.11 8.30
N VAL A 155 -2.65 3.60 8.62
CA VAL A 155 -2.43 2.15 8.84
C VAL A 155 -3.08 1.66 10.13
N LYS A 156 -2.96 2.41 11.23
CA LYS A 156 -3.46 1.97 12.55
C LYS A 156 -4.98 2.09 12.70
N GLU A 157 -5.56 3.19 12.25
CA GLU A 157 -6.98 3.48 12.41
C GLU A 157 -7.80 2.99 11.21
N GLY A 158 -7.31 3.18 9.99
CA GLY A 158 -8.01 2.73 8.79
C GLY A 158 -7.94 1.21 8.64
N CYS A 159 -6.73 0.66 8.53
CA CYS A 159 -6.57 -0.72 8.07
C CYS A 159 -6.74 -1.80 9.14
N ARG A 160 -6.61 -1.49 10.43
CA ARG A 160 -6.85 -2.48 11.49
C ARG A 160 -8.27 -2.47 12.05
N HIS A 161 -9.00 -1.37 11.91
CA HIS A 161 -10.32 -1.21 12.56
C HIS A 161 -11.30 -0.44 11.67
N PRO A 162 -11.73 -0.99 10.52
CA PRO A 162 -12.79 -0.33 9.77
C PRO A 162 -14.03 -0.19 10.69
N PRO A 163 -14.69 0.98 10.72
CA PRO A 163 -15.91 1.16 11.49
C PRO A 163 -16.95 0.12 11.03
N ARG A 164 -17.60 -0.53 12.01
CA ARG A 164 -18.71 -1.46 11.77
C ARG A 164 -19.96 -0.72 11.32
#